data_AF-A0AA47P2Q3-F1
#
_entry.id   AF-A0AA47P2Q3-F1
#
_cell.length_a   1.000
_cell.length_b   1.000
_cell.length_c   1.000
_cell.angle_alpha   90.00
_cell.angle_beta   90.00
_cell.angle_gamma   90.00
#
_symmetry.space_group_name_H-M   'P 1'
#
loop_
_entity.id
_entity.type
_entity.pdbx_description
1 polymer ?
#
loop_
_entity_poly.entity_id
_entity_poly.type
_entity_poly.pdbx_seq_one_letter_code
_entity_poly.pdbx_strand_id
1 'polypeptide(L)'
;MSPPPPPRPPGLAKVDETPKGWYIQYIDRDPETIRRQEELERKKKQDLDDEERSAKFIEDQVRRGLGGREPEEAPLFTELKRENEEEKNPTNTEMTFLLTFPIITLNLTTSLSSLLGPSALKVPAGAIPKRKEPSSASESREKKKKSALDEIMEMEEKKKKKQQSASVRTEYWLQPNIVVKIVTKKLGEKYHKKKAVIQEVRDQYTAVVKLVISGDKLKLDQSHLETVIPAPGKRVMILNGEYRDTEALLEGIDEKNFSAMLTLDSGRLKGKRVEGIAYEDFSKMA
;
A
#
# COMPACT_ATOMS: atom_id res chain seq x y z
N MET A 1 4.67 52.66 -30.49
CA MET A 1 3.62 53.38 -29.73
C MET A 1 2.73 52.31 -29.12
N SER A 2 2.68 52.21 -27.80
CA SER A 2 1.83 51.21 -27.12
C SER A 2 0.39 51.71 -27.04
N PRO A 3 -0.63 50.84 -27.20
CA PRO A 3 -2.02 51.25 -27.03
C PRO A 3 -2.30 51.67 -25.58
N PRO A 4 -3.20 52.64 -25.34
CA PRO A 4 -3.57 53.05 -23.99
C PRO A 4 -4.29 51.92 -23.25
N PRO A 5 -4.14 51.82 -21.92
CA PRO A 5 -4.85 50.82 -21.12
C PRO A 5 -6.37 51.06 -21.14
N PRO A 6 -7.19 49.99 -21.03
CA PRO A 6 -8.64 50.13 -21.00
C PRO A 6 -9.11 50.96 -19.79
N PRO A 7 -10.21 51.73 -19.91
CA PRO A 7 -10.77 52.46 -18.80
C PRO A 7 -11.26 51.49 -17.71
N ARG A 8 -10.88 51.74 -16.45
CA ARG A 8 -11.39 50.97 -15.31
C ARG A 8 -12.90 51.23 -15.16
N PRO A 9 -13.71 50.20 -14.84
CA PRO A 9 -15.13 50.39 -14.59
C PRO A 9 -15.37 51.31 -13.38
N PRO A 10 -16.44 52.13 -13.38
CA PRO A 10 -16.78 52.96 -12.24
C PRO A 10 -17.26 52.08 -11.07
N GLY A 11 -16.65 52.25 -9.90
CA GLY A 11 -17.07 51.54 -8.69
C GLY A 11 -18.47 52.00 -8.24
N LEU A 12 -19.43 51.07 -8.19
CA LEU A 12 -20.76 51.34 -7.66
C LEU A 12 -20.73 51.18 -6.13
N ALA A 13 -20.89 52.29 -5.41
CA ALA A 13 -21.15 52.27 -3.98
C ALA A 13 -22.65 52.47 -3.72
N LYS A 14 -23.24 51.68 -2.84
CA LYS A 14 -24.57 51.98 -2.29
C LYS A 14 -24.39 52.86 -1.05
N VAL A 15 -25.14 53.95 -1.00
CA VAL A 15 -25.10 54.92 0.10
C VAL A 15 -26.50 54.98 0.70
N ASP A 16 -26.62 54.56 1.96
CA ASP A 16 -27.86 54.66 2.72
C ASP A 16 -27.66 55.67 3.86
N GLU A 17 -28.55 56.66 3.96
CA GLU A 17 -28.50 57.67 5.02
C GLU A 17 -29.35 57.20 6.22
N THR A 18 -28.75 57.23 7.41
CA THR A 18 -29.42 56.86 8.67
C THR A 18 -29.31 58.02 9.68
N PRO A 19 -30.13 58.07 10.74
CA PRO A 19 -30.07 59.14 11.74
C PRO A 19 -28.73 59.25 12.51
N LYS A 20 -27.80 58.31 12.33
CA LYS A 20 -26.44 58.33 12.89
C LYS A 20 -25.36 58.69 11.87
N GLY A 21 -25.72 58.98 10.62
CA GLY A 21 -24.80 59.34 9.54
C GLY A 21 -24.94 58.47 8.29
N TRP A 22 -23.98 58.68 7.38
CA TRP A 22 -23.97 58.11 6.04
C TRP A 22 -23.24 56.77 6.05
N TYR A 23 -23.90 55.70 5.60
CA TYR A 23 -23.28 54.39 5.45
C TYR A 23 -23.00 54.11 3.97
N ILE A 24 -21.72 53.97 3.62
CA ILE A 24 -21.27 53.68 2.25
C ILE A 24 -20.83 52.23 2.21
N GLN A 25 -21.58 51.39 1.50
CA GLN A 25 -21.20 50.01 1.22
C GLN A 25 -20.69 49.90 -0.22
N TYR A 26 -19.40 49.59 -0.36
CA TYR A 26 -18.78 49.31 -1.64
C TYR A 26 -19.35 47.99 -2.19
N ILE A 27 -20.00 48.04 -3.35
CA ILE A 27 -20.52 46.85 -4.03
C ILE A 27 -19.52 46.51 -5.14
N ASP A 28 -18.54 45.68 -4.79
CA ASP A 28 -17.61 45.14 -5.77
C ASP A 28 -18.37 44.22 -6.74
N ARG A 29 -18.43 44.65 -8.00
CA ARG A 29 -19.18 43.99 -9.08
C ARG A 29 -18.27 43.62 -10.24
N ASP A 30 -16.97 43.46 -9.99
CA ASP A 30 -16.06 42.95 -11.02
C ASP A 30 -16.46 41.52 -11.43
N PRO A 31 -16.72 41.27 -12.74
CA PRO A 31 -17.26 40.00 -13.20
C PRO A 31 -16.28 38.84 -13.05
N GLU A 32 -14.99 39.10 -12.89
CA GLU A 32 -13.99 38.08 -12.58
C GLU A 32 -14.09 37.59 -11.13
N THR A 33 -14.32 38.49 -10.17
CA THR A 33 -14.49 38.14 -8.75
C THR A 33 -15.77 37.35 -8.54
N ILE A 34 -16.88 37.78 -9.17
CA ILE A 34 -18.16 37.06 -9.14
C ILE A 34 -18.00 35.67 -9.76
N ARG A 35 -17.40 35.55 -10.95
CA ARG A 35 -17.16 34.24 -11.57
C ARG A 35 -16.29 33.31 -10.73
N ARG A 36 -15.27 33.84 -10.05
CA ARG A 36 -14.39 33.05 -9.17
C ARG A 36 -15.14 32.58 -7.92
N GLN A 37 -15.99 33.43 -7.36
CA GLN A 37 -16.87 33.10 -6.24
C GLN A 37 -17.89 32.03 -6.65
N GLU A 38 -18.57 32.20 -7.79
CA GLU A 38 -19.50 31.22 -8.36
C GLU A 38 -18.82 29.88 -8.69
N GLU A 39 -17.58 29.89 -9.22
CA GLU A 39 -16.85 28.65 -9.49
C GLU A 39 -16.45 27.92 -8.19
N LEU A 40 -16.05 28.66 -7.16
CA LEU A 40 -15.75 28.11 -5.83
C LEU A 40 -17.01 27.56 -5.15
N GLU A 41 -18.14 28.26 -5.23
CA GLU A 41 -19.42 27.80 -4.67
C GLU A 41 -20.00 26.63 -5.45
N ARG A 42 -19.85 26.62 -6.78
CA ARG A 42 -20.21 25.47 -7.63
C ARG A 42 -19.37 24.24 -7.33
N LYS A 43 -18.04 24.41 -7.17
CA LYS A 43 -17.14 23.33 -6.73
C LYS A 43 -17.53 22.83 -5.34
N LYS A 44 -17.64 23.70 -4.34
CA LYS A 44 -18.08 23.36 -2.99
C LYS A 44 -19.44 22.65 -2.96
N LYS A 45 -20.38 23.01 -3.85
CA LYS A 45 -21.67 22.32 -3.99
C LYS A 45 -21.54 20.93 -4.62
N GLN A 46 -20.64 20.74 -5.58
CA GLN A 46 -20.33 19.43 -6.16
C GLN A 46 -19.62 18.55 -5.13
N ASP A 47 -18.62 19.09 -4.43
CA ASP A 47 -17.88 18.41 -3.36
C ASP A 47 -18.83 17.95 -2.25
N LEU A 48 -19.82 18.78 -1.84
CA LEU A 48 -20.84 18.40 -0.85
C LEU A 48 -21.80 17.29 -1.34
N ASP A 49 -22.21 17.29 -2.62
CA ASP A 49 -23.08 16.24 -3.17
C ASP A 49 -22.34 14.89 -3.28
N ASP A 50 -21.07 14.93 -3.70
CA ASP A 50 -20.19 13.76 -3.73
C ASP A 50 -19.86 13.26 -2.30
N GLU A 51 -19.66 14.18 -1.33
CA GLU A 51 -19.43 13.83 0.07
C GLU A 51 -20.68 13.19 0.70
N GLU A 52 -21.89 13.75 0.52
CA GLU A 52 -23.15 13.13 0.96
C GLU A 52 -23.37 11.74 0.34
N ARG A 53 -23.04 11.58 -0.95
CA ARG A 53 -23.15 10.31 -1.67
C ARG A 53 -22.14 9.28 -1.16
N SER A 54 -20.92 9.72 -0.86
CA SER A 54 -19.88 8.87 -0.26
C SER A 54 -20.25 8.46 1.17
N ALA A 55 -20.79 9.38 1.97
CA ALA A 55 -21.22 9.14 3.34
C ALA A 55 -22.34 8.10 3.41
N LYS A 56 -23.34 8.18 2.52
CA LYS A 56 -24.40 7.15 2.40
C LYS A 56 -23.86 5.78 2.02
N PHE A 57 -22.86 5.72 1.11
CA PHE A 57 -22.24 4.45 0.73
C PHE A 57 -21.41 3.84 1.88
N ILE A 58 -20.71 4.67 2.65
CA ILE A 58 -19.99 4.26 3.87
C ILE A 58 -20.99 3.79 4.93
N GLU A 59 -22.09 4.51 5.15
CA GLU A 59 -23.13 4.14 6.11
C GLU A 59 -23.77 2.79 5.75
N ASP A 60 -24.09 2.54 4.48
CA ASP A 60 -24.64 1.26 4.04
C ASP A 60 -23.62 0.10 4.13
N GLN A 61 -22.33 0.36 3.90
CA GLN A 61 -21.25 -0.62 4.16
C GLN A 61 -21.18 -0.96 5.66
N VAL A 62 -21.20 0.06 6.53
CA VAL A 62 -21.19 -0.10 8.00
C VAL A 62 -22.44 -0.83 8.47
N ARG A 63 -23.62 -0.46 8.00
CA ARG A 63 -24.91 -1.09 8.35
C ARG A 63 -24.96 -2.56 7.93
N ARG A 64 -24.44 -2.91 6.74
CA ARG A 64 -24.29 -4.30 6.29
C ARG A 64 -23.25 -5.08 7.10
N GLY A 65 -22.19 -4.42 7.56
CA GLY A 65 -21.17 -5.00 8.44
C GLY A 65 -21.65 -5.24 9.88
N LEU A 66 -22.48 -4.34 10.42
CA LEU A 66 -23.13 -4.49 11.73
C LEU A 66 -24.35 -5.41 11.70
N GLY A 67 -24.97 -5.67 10.54
CA GLY A 67 -26.13 -6.56 10.40
C GLY A 67 -25.92 -8.04 10.78
N GLY A 68 -24.72 -8.41 11.27
CA GLY A 68 -24.42 -9.71 11.88
C GLY A 68 -24.15 -9.65 13.40
N ARG A 69 -24.37 -8.50 14.04
CA ARG A 69 -24.18 -8.33 15.49
C ARG A 69 -25.19 -7.30 16.01
N GLU A 70 -26.18 -7.76 16.77
CA GLU A 70 -27.07 -6.85 17.50
C GLU A 70 -26.26 -5.88 18.37
N PRO A 71 -26.73 -4.63 18.55
CA PRO A 71 -26.26 -3.78 19.61
C PRO A 71 -26.80 -4.31 20.94
N GLU A 72 -26.15 -5.36 21.47
CA GLU A 72 -26.25 -5.70 22.90
C GLU A 72 -26.00 -4.43 23.71
N GLU A 73 -26.92 -4.14 24.62
CA GLU A 73 -26.90 -2.90 25.39
C GLU A 73 -25.62 -2.78 26.24
N ALA A 74 -25.24 -1.56 26.60
CA ALA A 74 -24.05 -1.33 27.39
C ALA A 74 -24.13 -2.12 28.73
N PRO A 75 -23.18 -3.02 29.04
CA PRO A 75 -23.25 -3.81 30.27
C PRO A 75 -22.96 -2.91 31.47
N LEU A 76 -24.03 -2.37 32.06
CA LEU A 76 -24.04 -1.72 33.36
C LEU A 76 -23.71 -2.79 34.42
N PHE A 77 -22.46 -2.81 34.85
CA PHE A 77 -21.99 -3.69 35.92
C PHE A 77 -22.52 -3.19 37.28
N THR A 78 -23.47 -3.93 37.87
CA THR A 78 -23.88 -3.77 39.27
C THR A 78 -23.75 -5.08 40.03
N GLU A 79 -23.31 -4.99 41.27
CA GLU A 79 -22.74 -6.10 42.05
C GLU A 79 -23.72 -6.93 42.89
N LEU A 80 -23.26 -8.14 43.24
CA LEU A 80 -23.59 -8.94 44.44
C LEU A 80 -25.03 -9.46 44.67
N LYS A 81 -25.19 -10.79 44.64
CA LYS A 81 -25.12 -11.64 45.86
C LYS A 81 -25.03 -13.14 45.55
N ARG A 82 -24.47 -13.91 46.49
CA ARG A 82 -24.51 -15.39 46.52
C ARG A 82 -25.67 -15.86 47.40
N GLU A 83 -26.28 -16.99 47.05
CA GLU A 83 -26.89 -17.93 48.00
C GLU A 83 -26.86 -19.36 47.40
N ASN A 84 -27.26 -20.36 48.21
CA ASN A 84 -26.67 -21.72 48.25
C ASN A 84 -27.61 -22.86 47.75
N GLU A 85 -27.08 -24.09 47.77
CA GLU A 85 -27.74 -25.41 47.65
C GLU A 85 -28.23 -25.79 46.23
N GLU A 86 -27.64 -26.79 45.56
CA GLU A 86 -27.54 -28.25 45.85
C GLU A 86 -28.79 -29.03 45.39
N GLU A 87 -28.71 -29.69 44.24
CA GLU A 87 -29.04 -31.12 44.17
C GLU A 87 -28.38 -31.88 43.00
N LYS A 88 -28.40 -33.21 43.09
CA LYS A 88 -27.58 -34.16 42.32
C LYS A 88 -28.36 -34.73 41.12
N ASN A 89 -27.69 -34.99 39.99
CA ASN A 89 -27.21 -36.35 39.67
C ASN A 89 -26.52 -36.46 38.28
N PRO A 90 -25.65 -37.47 38.07
CA PRO A 90 -24.81 -37.59 36.88
C PRO A 90 -25.36 -38.56 35.83
N THR A 91 -24.94 -38.41 34.57
CA THR A 91 -24.92 -39.52 33.60
C THR A 91 -23.59 -39.59 32.86
N ASN A 92 -23.00 -40.78 32.87
CA ASN A 92 -21.76 -41.09 32.17
C ASN A 92 -22.00 -41.23 30.66
N THR A 93 -21.07 -40.75 29.84
CA THR A 93 -20.71 -41.43 28.59
C THR A 93 -19.24 -41.15 28.27
N GLU A 94 -18.39 -42.16 28.44
CA GLU A 94 -16.93 -42.10 28.34
C GLU A 94 -16.44 -42.67 26.99
N MET A 95 -15.21 -42.26 26.61
CA MET A 95 -14.23 -43.01 25.79
C MET A 95 -14.33 -43.04 24.25
N THR A 96 -13.46 -42.25 23.59
CA THR A 96 -12.22 -42.65 22.86
C THR A 96 -11.81 -41.54 21.88
N PHE A 97 -10.70 -40.78 22.00
CA PHE A 97 -9.26 -41.14 22.02
C PHE A 97 -8.88 -41.89 20.72
N LEU A 98 -8.10 -41.34 19.77
CA LEU A 98 -6.77 -40.73 19.92
C LEU A 98 -6.41 -39.71 18.82
N LEU A 99 -5.74 -38.61 19.22
CA LEU A 99 -4.75 -37.92 18.39
C LEU A 99 -3.37 -38.31 18.91
N THR A 100 -2.40 -38.58 18.03
CA THR A 100 -1.06 -39.01 18.43
C THR A 100 0.04 -38.38 17.58
N PHE A 101 0.76 -37.42 18.15
CA PHE A 101 2.19 -37.16 17.87
C PHE A 101 2.88 -36.66 19.16
N PRO A 102 4.18 -36.95 19.38
CA PRO A 102 4.72 -37.11 20.73
C PRO A 102 5.28 -35.86 21.43
N ILE A 103 5.33 -35.97 22.76
CA ILE A 103 5.84 -35.04 23.78
C ILE A 103 7.37 -34.97 23.78
N ILE A 104 7.98 -33.78 23.98
CA ILE A 104 9.17 -33.59 24.84
C ILE A 104 9.04 -32.30 25.68
N THR A 105 8.67 -32.50 26.95
CA THR A 105 8.99 -31.78 28.21
C THR A 105 9.13 -30.24 28.26
N LEU A 106 8.30 -29.65 29.12
CA LEU A 106 8.52 -28.37 29.82
C LEU A 106 9.79 -28.37 30.69
N ASN A 107 10.26 -27.17 31.05
CA ASN A 107 10.56 -26.84 32.46
C ASN A 107 10.47 -25.31 32.68
N LEU A 108 9.52 -24.91 33.53
CA LEU A 108 9.30 -23.54 34.00
C LEU A 108 9.61 -23.51 35.50
N THR A 109 10.44 -22.58 35.96
CA THR A 109 10.63 -22.33 37.40
C THR A 109 10.47 -20.85 37.71
N THR A 110 9.34 -20.51 38.33
CA THR A 110 8.94 -19.17 38.77
C THR A 110 9.71 -18.73 40.02
N SER A 111 10.00 -17.44 40.16
CA SER A 111 10.01 -16.79 41.48
C SER A 111 9.71 -15.29 41.34
N LEU A 112 8.79 -14.79 42.15
CA LEU A 112 8.41 -13.37 42.29
C LEU A 112 8.39 -13.02 43.78
N SER A 113 8.98 -11.87 44.15
CA SER A 113 8.88 -11.08 45.40
C SER A 113 10.23 -10.37 45.65
N SER A 114 10.35 -9.16 46.23
CA SER A 114 9.36 -8.16 46.67
C SER A 114 10.03 -6.81 47.04
N LEU A 115 9.42 -5.69 46.65
CA LEU A 115 9.17 -4.45 47.42
C LEU A 115 10.24 -3.71 48.30
N LEU A 116 10.33 -2.38 48.08
CA LEU A 116 10.47 -1.24 49.03
C LEU A 116 11.84 -0.73 49.61
N GLY A 117 12.41 0.31 48.96
CA GLY A 117 13.03 1.55 49.55
C GLY A 117 14.36 1.51 50.35
N PRO A 118 14.94 2.65 50.79
CA PRO A 118 14.74 4.07 50.43
C PRO A 118 16.05 4.87 50.10
N SER A 119 15.96 6.21 50.00
CA SER A 119 17.00 7.16 49.51
C SER A 119 18.23 7.43 50.39
N ALA A 120 19.31 7.98 49.78
CA ALA A 120 20.31 8.82 50.45
C ALA A 120 20.78 10.00 49.56
N LEU A 121 20.68 11.24 50.06
CA LEU A 121 21.17 12.48 49.41
C LEU A 121 22.61 12.82 49.84
N LYS A 122 23.40 13.41 48.94
CA LYS A 122 24.22 14.59 49.30
C LYS A 122 24.66 15.45 48.09
N VAL A 123 24.28 16.73 48.13
CA VAL A 123 24.98 17.89 47.51
C VAL A 123 25.34 18.83 48.68
N PRO A 124 26.31 19.77 48.58
CA PRO A 124 26.16 21.06 47.86
C PRO A 124 27.50 21.51 47.20
N ALA A 125 27.79 22.70 46.65
CA ALA A 125 27.14 24.00 46.37
C ALA A 125 27.78 24.55 45.06
N GLY A 126 27.36 25.60 44.35
CA GLY A 126 26.33 26.61 44.58
C GLY A 126 26.88 28.06 44.55
N ALA A 127 27.20 28.63 43.38
CA ALA A 127 27.46 30.08 43.15
C ALA A 127 27.37 30.51 41.67
N ILE A 128 26.95 31.77 41.40
CA ILE A 128 26.32 32.33 40.16
C ILE A 128 26.54 33.88 40.17
N PRO A 129 26.50 34.76 39.10
CA PRO A 129 26.34 34.62 37.62
C PRO A 129 27.33 35.46 36.70
N LYS A 130 27.07 35.52 35.37
CA LYS A 130 27.47 36.54 34.32
C LYS A 130 28.89 36.37 33.68
N ARG A 131 29.17 36.52 32.37
CA ARG A 131 28.59 37.37 31.29
C ARG A 131 29.24 37.06 29.89
N LYS A 132 28.46 36.94 28.79
CA LYS A 132 28.82 37.11 27.33
C LYS A 132 29.97 36.23 26.74
N GLU A 133 30.01 35.74 25.50
CA GLU A 133 29.39 36.05 24.18
C GLU A 133 28.96 34.74 23.43
N PRO A 134 28.24 34.80 22.28
CA PRO A 134 27.65 33.62 21.61
C PRO A 134 28.43 33.12 20.37
N SER A 135 28.34 31.81 20.06
CA SER A 135 28.55 31.28 18.69
C SER A 135 28.05 29.82 18.53
N SER A 136 27.92 29.38 17.26
CA SER A 136 27.47 28.05 16.78
C SER A 136 25.98 27.70 16.97
N ALA A 137 25.22 27.89 15.89
CA ALA A 137 23.96 27.20 15.66
C ALA A 137 24.23 25.78 15.12
N SER A 138 23.43 24.80 15.52
CA SER A 138 23.33 23.51 14.80
C SER A 138 21.95 22.88 14.98
N GLU A 139 21.08 23.18 14.01
CA GLU A 139 20.10 22.29 13.37
C GLU A 139 19.15 21.45 14.24
N SER A 140 17.90 21.92 14.22
CA SER A 140 16.67 21.19 14.49
C SER A 140 16.62 19.79 13.85
N ARG A 141 16.67 18.75 14.69
CA ARG A 141 16.13 17.41 14.34
C ARG A 141 14.60 17.39 14.42
N GLU A 142 13.95 18.26 13.64
CA GLU A 142 12.56 18.03 13.26
C GLU A 142 12.51 16.84 12.30
N LYS A 143 12.39 15.64 12.87
CA LYS A 143 11.74 14.54 12.18
C LYS A 143 10.31 14.97 11.93
N LYS A 144 10.06 15.63 10.79
CA LYS A 144 8.72 15.89 10.28
C LYS A 144 7.99 14.55 10.24
N LYS A 145 7.13 14.34 11.24
CA LYS A 145 6.16 13.25 11.21
C LYS A 145 5.34 13.52 9.95
N LYS A 146 5.34 12.58 9.01
CA LYS A 146 4.51 12.68 7.79
C LYS A 146 3.10 13.07 8.24
N SER A 147 2.52 14.07 7.60
CA SER A 147 1.16 14.48 7.97
C SER A 147 0.23 13.31 7.71
N ALA A 148 -0.83 13.14 8.51
CA ALA A 148 -1.85 12.13 8.22
C ALA A 148 -2.44 12.31 6.80
N LEU A 149 -2.46 13.56 6.31
CA LEU A 149 -2.84 13.91 4.94
C LEU A 149 -1.80 13.48 3.89
N ASP A 150 -0.50 13.54 4.19
CA ASP A 150 0.56 13.06 3.28
C ASP A 150 0.48 11.53 3.12
N GLU A 151 0.18 10.81 4.20
CA GLU A 151 0.07 9.36 4.20
C GLU A 151 -1.18 8.88 3.42
N ILE A 152 -2.30 9.61 3.54
CA ILE A 152 -3.51 9.38 2.74
C ILE A 152 -3.23 9.62 1.25
N MET A 153 -2.59 10.75 0.90
CA MET A 153 -2.26 11.09 -0.49
C MET A 153 -1.25 10.10 -1.11
N GLU A 154 -0.22 9.70 -0.36
CA GLU A 154 0.75 8.68 -0.80
C GLU A 154 0.07 7.32 -1.03
N MET A 155 -0.95 6.97 -0.23
CA MET A 155 -1.71 5.73 -0.40
C MET A 155 -2.64 5.78 -1.62
N GLU A 156 -3.35 6.89 -1.87
CA GLU A 156 -4.16 7.07 -3.08
C GLU A 156 -3.32 7.06 -4.35
N GLU A 157 -2.18 7.76 -4.36
CA GLU A 157 -1.28 7.73 -5.51
C GLU A 157 -0.77 6.31 -5.80
N LYS A 158 -0.36 5.56 -4.77
CA LYS A 158 0.05 4.17 -4.92
C LYS A 158 -1.10 3.29 -5.42
N LYS A 159 -2.32 3.50 -4.93
CA LYS A 159 -3.52 2.78 -5.38
C LYS A 159 -3.85 3.10 -6.83
N LYS A 160 -3.79 4.37 -7.24
CA LYS A 160 -4.01 4.82 -8.63
C LYS A 160 -2.91 4.32 -9.57
N LYS A 161 -1.63 4.42 -9.18
CA LYS A 161 -0.49 3.83 -9.92
C LYS A 161 -0.63 2.31 -10.04
N LYS A 162 -1.11 1.62 -9.00
CA LYS A 162 -1.36 0.16 -9.02
C LYS A 162 -2.59 -0.23 -9.85
N GLN A 163 -3.63 0.58 -9.89
CA GLN A 163 -4.79 0.40 -10.79
C GLN A 163 -4.42 0.67 -12.25
N GLN A 164 -3.65 1.73 -12.52
CA GLN A 164 -3.13 2.02 -13.85
C GLN A 164 -2.14 0.95 -14.33
N SER A 165 -1.20 0.51 -13.49
CA SER A 165 -0.29 -0.58 -13.85
C SER A 165 -1.03 -1.92 -14.02
N ALA A 166 -2.08 -2.19 -13.23
CA ALA A 166 -2.96 -3.33 -13.46
C ALA A 166 -3.73 -3.25 -14.78
N SER A 167 -4.14 -2.06 -15.24
CA SER A 167 -4.79 -1.89 -16.55
C SER A 167 -3.83 -2.09 -17.75
N VAL A 168 -2.52 -1.97 -17.52
CA VAL A 168 -1.46 -2.26 -18.51
C VAL A 168 -0.96 -3.71 -18.40
N ARG A 169 -1.08 -4.33 -17.22
CA ARG A 169 -0.63 -5.70 -16.95
C ARG A 169 -1.54 -6.71 -17.65
N THR A 170 -1.00 -7.46 -18.61
CA THR A 170 -1.74 -8.58 -19.22
C THR A 170 -1.73 -9.81 -18.31
N GLU A 171 -2.81 -10.59 -18.32
CA GLU A 171 -2.89 -11.84 -17.56
C GLU A 171 -2.00 -12.95 -18.15
N TYR A 172 -1.81 -12.93 -19.48
CA TYR A 172 -0.87 -13.80 -20.18
C TYR A 172 0.54 -13.18 -20.17
N TRP A 173 1.52 -13.96 -19.73
CA TRP A 173 2.93 -13.57 -19.64
C TRP A 173 3.86 -14.42 -20.53
N LEU A 174 3.35 -15.51 -21.12
CA LEU A 174 4.16 -16.39 -21.96
C LEU A 174 4.63 -15.67 -23.22
N GLN A 175 5.93 -15.80 -23.51
CA GLN A 175 6.54 -15.38 -24.77
C GLN A 175 7.44 -16.50 -25.32
N PRO A 176 7.67 -16.59 -26.64
CA PRO A 176 8.64 -17.54 -27.21
C PRO A 176 10.08 -17.13 -26.86
N ASN A 177 11.02 -18.07 -27.03
CA ASN A 177 12.47 -17.87 -26.83
C ASN A 177 12.89 -17.52 -25.39
N ILE A 178 12.06 -17.83 -24.39
CA ILE A 178 12.42 -17.72 -22.96
C ILE A 178 12.60 -19.10 -22.31
N VAL A 179 13.39 -19.15 -21.26
CA VAL A 179 13.60 -20.34 -20.43
C VAL A 179 12.63 -20.31 -19.24
N VAL A 180 11.85 -21.36 -19.07
CA VAL A 180 10.92 -21.56 -17.96
C VAL A 180 11.25 -22.82 -17.17
N LYS A 181 10.78 -22.88 -15.92
CA LYS A 181 10.86 -24.04 -15.04
C LYS A 181 9.49 -24.68 -14.93
N ILE A 182 9.42 -25.99 -15.16
CA ILE A 182 8.17 -26.75 -15.07
C ILE A 182 7.89 -27.05 -13.59
N VAL A 183 6.78 -26.56 -13.04
CA VAL A 183 6.41 -26.76 -11.63
C VAL A 183 5.35 -27.84 -11.42
N THR A 184 4.66 -28.27 -12.49
CA THR A 184 3.64 -29.31 -12.38
C THR A 184 4.23 -30.69 -12.05
N LYS A 185 3.59 -31.40 -11.12
CA LYS A 185 3.84 -32.81 -10.81
C LYS A 185 3.03 -33.76 -11.69
N LYS A 186 2.01 -33.27 -12.42
CA LYS A 186 1.04 -34.09 -13.17
C LYS A 186 1.66 -34.93 -14.29
N LEU A 187 2.77 -34.47 -14.88
CA LEU A 187 3.49 -35.19 -15.94
C LEU A 187 4.57 -36.14 -15.38
N GLY A 188 4.65 -36.30 -14.06
CA GLY A 188 5.64 -37.11 -13.35
C GLY A 188 6.90 -36.36 -12.95
N GLU A 189 7.62 -36.90 -11.98
CA GLU A 189 8.80 -36.27 -11.35
C GLU A 189 9.95 -36.04 -12.34
N LYS A 190 10.01 -36.81 -13.44
CA LYS A 190 10.97 -36.62 -14.52
C LYS A 190 10.99 -35.21 -15.12
N TYR A 191 9.85 -34.51 -15.14
CA TYR A 191 9.72 -33.15 -15.68
C TYR A 191 9.61 -32.06 -14.61
N HIS A 192 9.20 -32.42 -13.39
CA HIS A 192 9.08 -31.49 -12.27
C HIS A 192 10.45 -30.84 -11.94
N LYS A 193 10.46 -29.52 -11.75
CA LYS A 193 11.63 -28.65 -11.55
C LYS A 193 12.67 -28.67 -12.68
N LYS A 194 12.37 -29.25 -13.86
CA LYS A 194 13.25 -29.17 -15.03
C LYS A 194 13.10 -27.84 -15.75
N LYS A 195 14.18 -27.39 -16.41
CA LYS A 195 14.19 -26.20 -17.27
C LYS A 195 13.85 -26.59 -18.71
N ALA A 196 13.00 -25.78 -19.33
CA ALA A 196 12.57 -25.93 -20.72
C ALA A 196 12.58 -24.57 -21.42
N VAL A 197 12.70 -24.58 -22.74
CA VAL A 197 12.63 -23.38 -23.59
C VAL A 197 11.25 -23.33 -24.25
N ILE A 198 10.57 -22.18 -24.21
CA ILE A 198 9.33 -21.98 -24.96
C ILE A 198 9.68 -21.84 -26.45
N GLN A 199 9.18 -22.75 -27.28
CA GLN A 199 9.34 -22.67 -28.74
C GLN A 199 8.22 -21.85 -29.39
N GLU A 200 6.99 -22.02 -28.90
CA GLU A 200 5.77 -21.46 -29.48
C GLU A 200 4.77 -21.20 -28.35
N VAL A 201 3.98 -20.14 -28.45
CA VAL A 201 2.84 -19.86 -27.56
C VAL A 201 1.56 -19.94 -28.38
N ARG A 202 0.60 -20.72 -27.89
CA ARG A 202 -0.74 -20.90 -28.46
C ARG A 202 -1.78 -20.43 -27.46
N ASP A 203 -2.90 -19.96 -27.99
CA ASP A 203 -4.09 -19.62 -27.20
C ASP A 203 -3.79 -18.59 -26.07
N GLN A 204 -2.70 -17.80 -26.21
CA GLN A 204 -2.10 -16.87 -25.23
C GLN A 204 -1.60 -17.49 -23.91
N TYR A 205 -2.31 -18.46 -23.36
CA TYR A 205 -2.05 -19.08 -22.05
C TYR A 205 -1.28 -20.41 -22.13
N THR A 206 -1.11 -21.01 -23.32
CA THR A 206 -0.45 -22.31 -23.46
C THR A 206 0.87 -22.26 -24.24
N ALA A 207 1.95 -22.72 -23.63
CA ALA A 207 3.26 -22.85 -24.28
C ALA A 207 3.51 -24.27 -24.82
N VAL A 208 4.16 -24.36 -25.98
CA VAL A 208 4.88 -25.55 -26.44
C VAL A 208 6.33 -25.42 -25.98
N VAL A 209 6.68 -26.15 -24.93
CA VAL A 209 8.01 -26.11 -24.31
C VAL A 209 8.86 -27.29 -24.77
N LYS A 210 10.16 -27.07 -24.98
CA LYS A 210 11.15 -28.12 -25.24
C LYS A 210 12.11 -28.23 -24.05
N LEU A 211 12.24 -29.41 -23.44
CA LEU A 211 13.18 -29.62 -22.35
C LEU A 211 14.62 -29.38 -22.80
N VAL A 212 15.40 -28.66 -21.99
CA VAL A 212 16.82 -28.36 -22.29
C VAL A 212 17.69 -29.63 -22.20
N ILE A 213 17.35 -30.56 -21.31
CA ILE A 213 18.12 -31.78 -21.07
C ILE A 213 17.63 -32.93 -21.95
N SER A 214 16.34 -33.27 -21.87
CA SER A 214 15.77 -34.44 -22.57
C SER A 214 15.44 -34.18 -24.04
N GLY A 215 15.25 -32.92 -24.45
CA GLY A 215 14.77 -32.58 -25.79
C GLY A 215 13.27 -32.80 -26.04
N ASP A 216 12.57 -33.48 -25.12
CA ASP A 216 11.11 -33.71 -25.14
C ASP A 216 10.32 -32.41 -25.35
N LYS A 217 9.27 -32.47 -26.19
CA LYS A 217 8.31 -31.38 -26.40
C LYS A 217 7.03 -31.64 -25.60
N LEU A 218 6.59 -30.64 -24.84
CA LEU A 218 5.40 -30.72 -23.99
C LEU A 218 4.48 -29.50 -24.23
N LYS A 219 3.16 -29.70 -24.28
CA LYS A 219 2.16 -28.62 -24.26
C LYS A 219 1.79 -28.35 -22.79
N LEU A 220 2.07 -27.16 -22.27
CA LEU A 220 1.82 -26.77 -20.89
C LEU A 220 1.20 -25.38 -20.79
N ASP A 221 0.16 -25.27 -19.96
CA ASP A 221 -0.45 -24.00 -19.58
C ASP A 221 0.47 -23.16 -18.67
N GLN A 222 0.35 -21.84 -18.70
CA GLN A 222 1.15 -20.90 -17.91
C GLN A 222 1.12 -21.18 -16.40
N SER A 223 0.01 -21.68 -15.85
CA SER A 223 -0.13 -22.07 -14.44
C SER A 223 0.80 -23.21 -14.01
N HIS A 224 1.37 -23.95 -14.95
CA HIS A 224 2.29 -25.07 -14.71
C HIS A 224 3.77 -24.69 -14.96
N LEU A 225 4.04 -23.42 -15.26
CA LEU A 225 5.34 -22.86 -15.60
C LEU A 225 5.72 -21.72 -14.63
N GLU A 226 7.02 -21.58 -14.39
CA GLU A 226 7.62 -20.54 -13.54
C GLU A 226 8.73 -19.86 -14.34
N THR A 227 8.87 -18.53 -14.21
CA THR A 227 9.96 -17.78 -14.84
C THR A 227 11.32 -18.22 -14.26
N VAL A 228 12.37 -18.26 -15.09
CA VAL A 228 13.74 -18.53 -14.64
C VAL A 228 14.54 -17.24 -14.59
N ILE A 229 14.92 -16.82 -13.38
CA ILE A 229 15.87 -15.73 -13.14
C ILE A 229 17.29 -16.26 -13.39
N PRO A 230 18.09 -15.65 -14.29
CA PRO A 230 19.49 -16.02 -14.46
C PRO A 230 20.39 -15.33 -13.43
N ALA A 231 21.69 -15.64 -13.46
CA ALA A 231 22.67 -14.81 -12.75
C ALA A 231 22.74 -13.39 -13.34
N PRO A 232 23.11 -12.37 -12.56
CA PRO A 232 23.44 -11.04 -13.07
C PRO A 232 24.46 -11.06 -14.21
N GLY A 233 24.39 -10.06 -15.10
CA GLY A 233 25.16 -9.99 -16.34
C GLY A 233 24.60 -10.86 -17.48
N LYS A 234 23.39 -11.41 -17.37
CA LYS A 234 22.73 -12.21 -18.41
C LYS A 234 21.51 -11.51 -18.99
N ARG A 235 21.19 -11.83 -20.24
CA ARG A 235 20.00 -11.33 -20.94
C ARG A 235 18.72 -12.00 -20.47
N VAL A 236 17.68 -11.17 -20.34
CA VAL A 236 16.31 -11.53 -19.98
C VAL A 236 15.35 -10.85 -20.95
N MET A 237 14.16 -11.43 -21.13
CA MET A 237 13.03 -10.81 -21.81
C MET A 237 12.06 -10.28 -20.75
N ILE A 238 11.57 -9.06 -20.93
CA ILE A 238 10.49 -8.50 -20.11
C ILE A 238 9.15 -8.95 -20.69
N LEU A 239 8.32 -9.55 -19.85
CA LEU A 239 7.11 -10.29 -20.22
C LEU A 239 5.83 -9.49 -19.98
N ASN A 240 5.90 -8.48 -19.11
CA ASN A 240 4.73 -7.71 -18.67
C ASN A 240 5.11 -6.26 -18.29
N GLY A 241 4.09 -5.40 -18.13
CA GLY A 241 4.25 -3.99 -17.78
C GLY A 241 4.66 -3.08 -18.96
N GLU A 242 5.15 -1.87 -18.64
CA GLU A 242 5.47 -0.82 -19.63
C GLU A 242 6.55 -1.24 -20.65
N TYR A 243 7.49 -2.09 -20.24
CA TYR A 243 8.65 -2.51 -21.04
C TYR A 243 8.47 -3.92 -21.64
N ARG A 244 7.21 -4.38 -21.78
CA ARG A 244 6.89 -5.68 -22.37
C ARG A 244 7.54 -5.87 -23.74
N ASP A 245 7.94 -7.11 -24.03
CA ASP A 245 8.59 -7.55 -25.27
C ASP A 245 9.92 -6.85 -25.57
N THR A 246 10.56 -6.30 -24.53
CA THR A 246 11.88 -5.67 -24.60
C THR A 246 12.96 -6.57 -23.98
N GLU A 247 14.04 -6.79 -24.72
CA GLU A 247 15.26 -7.41 -24.20
C GLU A 247 15.97 -6.50 -23.20
N ALA A 248 16.41 -7.06 -22.09
CA ALA A 248 17.17 -6.36 -21.06
C ALA A 248 18.30 -7.22 -20.49
N LEU A 249 19.25 -6.58 -19.84
CA LEU A 249 20.34 -7.21 -19.11
C LEU A 249 20.06 -7.08 -17.62
N LEU A 250 20.08 -8.22 -16.91
CA LEU A 250 19.90 -8.28 -15.47
C LEU A 250 21.15 -7.77 -14.75
N GLU A 251 21.05 -6.68 -14.01
CA GLU A 251 22.17 -6.08 -13.27
C GLU A 251 22.17 -6.49 -11.79
N GLY A 252 21.00 -6.54 -11.17
CA GLY A 252 20.85 -6.81 -9.73
C GLY A 252 19.51 -7.45 -9.38
N ILE A 253 19.47 -8.10 -8.22
CA ILE A 253 18.32 -8.86 -7.70
C ILE A 253 18.07 -8.42 -6.26
N ASP A 254 16.85 -7.99 -5.94
CA ASP A 254 16.39 -7.54 -4.62
C ASP A 254 15.47 -8.57 -3.98
N GLU A 255 16.05 -9.57 -3.31
CA GLU A 255 15.31 -10.69 -2.69
C GLU A 255 14.23 -10.23 -1.69
N LYS A 256 14.41 -9.09 -1.03
CA LYS A 256 13.45 -8.53 -0.06
C LYS A 256 12.15 -8.04 -0.70
N ASN A 257 12.22 -7.56 -1.94
CA ASN A 257 11.11 -6.96 -2.66
C ASN A 257 10.61 -7.85 -3.81
N PHE A 258 11.22 -9.03 -4.00
CA PHE A 258 10.98 -9.94 -5.13
C PHE A 258 11.10 -9.24 -6.49
N SER A 259 12.03 -8.29 -6.59
CA SER A 259 12.23 -7.43 -7.76
C SER A 259 13.67 -7.45 -8.27
N ALA A 260 13.88 -7.00 -9.49
CA ALA A 260 15.19 -6.90 -10.10
C ALA A 260 15.44 -5.52 -10.74
N MET A 261 16.72 -5.24 -10.92
CA MET A 261 17.25 -4.10 -11.67
C MET A 261 17.69 -4.58 -13.04
N LEU A 262 17.03 -4.08 -14.10
CA LEU A 262 17.28 -4.43 -15.49
C LEU A 262 17.70 -3.18 -16.28
N THR A 263 18.72 -3.30 -17.12
CA THR A 263 19.04 -2.27 -18.12
C THR A 263 18.56 -2.72 -19.51
N LEU A 264 17.73 -1.90 -20.16
CA LEU A 264 17.14 -2.24 -21.47
C LEU A 264 18.21 -2.29 -22.55
N ASP A 265 18.30 -3.40 -23.30
CA ASP A 265 19.25 -3.57 -24.41
C ASP A 265 18.58 -3.31 -25.78
N SER A 266 17.25 -3.30 -25.83
CA SER A 266 16.46 -3.10 -27.05
C SER A 266 15.45 -1.95 -26.94
N GLY A 267 14.92 -1.52 -28.10
CA GLY A 267 13.85 -0.53 -28.20
C GLY A 267 14.31 0.95 -28.11
N ARG A 268 13.33 1.86 -28.03
CA ARG A 268 13.55 3.33 -28.00
C ARG A 268 14.26 3.82 -26.74
N LEU A 269 14.30 3.00 -25.69
CA LEU A 269 14.84 3.31 -24.36
C LEU A 269 16.08 2.47 -24.04
N LYS A 270 16.79 1.96 -25.05
CA LYS A 270 18.06 1.23 -24.89
C LYS A 270 19.04 2.03 -24.02
N GLY A 271 19.64 1.37 -23.03
CA GLY A 271 20.54 1.96 -22.04
C GLY A 271 19.82 2.56 -20.82
N LYS A 272 18.48 2.62 -20.79
CA LYS A 272 17.73 3.01 -19.58
C LYS A 272 17.78 1.87 -18.56
N ARG A 273 18.25 2.18 -17.35
CA ARG A 273 18.10 1.33 -16.17
C ARG A 273 16.67 1.45 -15.64
N VAL A 274 16.06 0.31 -15.32
CA VAL A 274 14.72 0.19 -14.74
C VAL A 274 14.82 -0.67 -13.48
N GLU A 275 14.25 -0.19 -12.39
CA GLU A 275 14.31 -0.81 -11.06
C GLU A 275 12.90 -1.25 -10.63
N GLY A 276 12.83 -2.26 -9.74
CA GLY A 276 11.55 -2.70 -9.18
C GLY A 276 10.70 -3.61 -10.08
N ILE A 277 11.29 -4.23 -11.11
CA ILE A 277 10.56 -5.19 -11.97
C ILE A 277 10.43 -6.53 -11.23
N ALA A 278 9.20 -7.02 -11.04
CA ALA A 278 8.94 -8.26 -10.30
C ALA A 278 9.46 -9.51 -11.05
N TYR A 279 9.83 -10.55 -10.31
CA TYR A 279 10.35 -11.81 -10.89
C TYR A 279 9.38 -12.54 -11.85
N GLU A 280 8.08 -12.30 -11.72
CA GLU A 280 7.05 -12.83 -12.62
C GLU A 280 7.02 -12.10 -13.98
N ASP A 281 7.57 -10.88 -14.03
CA ASP A 281 7.47 -9.97 -15.19
C ASP A 281 8.67 -10.04 -16.12
N PHE A 282 9.66 -10.90 -15.85
CA PHE A 282 10.78 -11.16 -16.75
C PHE A 282 11.28 -12.60 -16.66
N SER A 283 11.96 -13.08 -17.70
CA SER A 283 12.62 -14.39 -17.65
C SER A 283 13.88 -14.47 -18.51
N LYS A 284 14.78 -15.40 -18.19
CA LYS A 284 16.00 -15.66 -18.95
C LYS A 284 15.66 -15.93 -20.42
N MET A 285 16.36 -15.26 -21.34
CA MET A 285 16.34 -15.63 -22.76
C MET A 285 17.05 -16.97 -23.02
N ALA A 286 16.56 -17.72 -24.01
CA ALA A 286 17.05 -19.04 -24.39
C ALA A 286 18.47 -18.99 -24.98
#